data_AF-A0A382J3D7-F1
#
_entry.id   AF-A0A382J3D7-F1
#
_cell.length_a   1.000
_cell.length_b   1.000
_cell.length_c   1.000
_cell.angle_alpha   90.00
_cell.angle_beta   90.00
_cell.angle_gamma   90.00
#
_symmetry.space_group_name_H-M   'P 1'
#
loop_
_entity.id
_entity.type
_entity.pdbx_description
1 polymer ?
#
loop_
_entity_poly.entity_id
_entity_poly.type
_entity_poly.pdbx_seq_one_letter_code
_entity_poly.pdbx_strand_id
1 'polypeptide(L)' 'MNYYGYKQLTINFHYRGNMDTNVVGYYRTSSSSNVGNDKDSRKRQKHSVETYTKSNGMNLVAEFYDKGVSGTKEILN' A
#
# COMPACT_ATOMS: atom_id res chain seq x y z
N MET A 1 52.22 9.77 15.53
CA MET A 1 51.41 9.51 14.33
C MET A 1 50.12 8.85 14.80
N ASN A 2 49.13 9.66 15.19
CA ASN A 2 47.89 9.17 15.79
C ASN A 2 46.80 9.25 14.73
N TYR A 3 46.34 8.10 14.25
CA TYR A 3 45.15 7.96 13.42
C TYR A 3 43.93 8.29 14.28
N TYR A 4 43.52 9.56 14.28
CA TYR A 4 42.23 9.95 14.85
C TYR A 4 41.13 9.36 13.97
N GLY A 5 40.54 8.27 14.45
CA GLY A 5 39.42 7.60 13.81
C GLY A 5 38.30 8.60 13.57
N TYR A 6 38.00 8.84 12.30
CA TYR A 6 36.75 9.45 11.88
C TYR A 6 35.64 8.52 12.38
N LYS A 7 35.06 8.81 13.53
CA LYS A 7 33.72 8.34 13.85
C LYS A 7 32.86 8.86 12.72
N GLN A 8 32.54 7.96 11.81
CA GLN A 8 31.52 8.15 10.80
C GLN A 8 30.28 8.59 11.57
N LEU A 9 30.03 9.91 11.60
CA LEU A 9 28.72 10.44 11.88
C LEU A 9 27.89 9.96 10.70
N THR A 10 27.46 8.71 10.77
CA THR A 10 26.27 8.27 10.05
C THR A 10 25.19 9.12 10.68
N ILE A 11 24.94 10.27 10.06
CA ILE A 11 23.66 10.94 10.18
C ILE A 11 22.69 9.85 9.77
N ASN A 12 22.16 9.15 10.77
CA ASN A 12 20.99 8.33 10.63
C ASN A 12 19.92 9.35 10.29
N PHE A 13 19.83 9.73 9.01
CA PHE A 13 18.54 9.84 8.38
C PHE A 13 17.91 8.49 8.69
N HIS A 14 17.20 8.44 9.82
CA HIS A 14 16.11 7.52 9.97
C HIS A 14 15.26 7.85 8.74
N TYR A 15 15.49 7.12 7.66
CA TYR A 15 14.41 6.65 6.80
C TYR A 15 13.51 5.85 7.75
N ARG A 16 12.79 6.54 8.65
CA ARG A 16 11.46 6.11 9.04
C ARG A 16 10.74 6.14 7.70
N GLY A 17 10.78 5.02 6.98
CA GLY A 17 9.95 4.83 5.82
C GLY A 17 8.55 5.10 6.31
N ASN A 18 8.06 6.29 5.98
CA ASN A 18 6.75 6.90 6.19
C ASN A 18 5.69 6.07 6.96
N MET A 19 5.99 5.58 8.17
CA MET A 19 4.99 5.03 9.11
C MET A 19 3.97 6.09 9.50
N ASP A 20 4.25 7.35 9.19
CA ASP A 20 3.37 8.50 9.36
C ASP A 20 2.43 8.71 8.16
N THR A 21 2.66 8.05 7.01
CA THR A 21 1.78 8.19 5.84
C THR A 21 0.62 7.21 5.92
N ASN A 22 -0.51 7.75 6.34
CA ASN A 22 -1.80 7.07 6.29
C ASN A 22 -2.30 6.98 4.85
N VAL A 23 -2.62 5.76 4.41
CA VAL A 23 -3.11 5.46 3.06
C VAL A 23 -4.38 4.64 3.10
N VAL A 24 -5.16 4.71 2.02
CA VAL A 24 -6.39 3.93 1.85
C VAL A 24 -6.25 2.96 0.69
N GLY A 25 -6.76 1.74 0.86
CA GLY A 25 -6.81 0.73 -0.19
C GLY A 25 -8.13 0.83 -0.93
N TYR A 26 -8.10 1.06 -2.24
CA TYR A 26 -9.30 1.05 -3.07
C TYR A 26 -9.23 -0.08 -4.09
N TYR A 27 -10.22 -0.95 -4.06
CA TYR A 27 -10.33 -2.12 -4.92
C TYR A 27 -11.59 -2.02 -5.77
N ARG A 28 -11.54 -2.55 -7.00
CA ARG A 28 -12.71 -2.61 -7.86
C ARG A 28 -12.72 -3.86 -8.73
N THR A 29 -13.91 -4.38 -8.98
CA THR A 29 -14.15 -5.40 -10.01
C THR A 29 -15.17 -4.87 -11.01
N SER A 30 -14.86 -4.96 -12.30
CA SER A 30 -15.71 -4.46 -13.38
C SER A 30 -16.96 -5.29 -13.62
N SER A 31 -16.97 -6.55 -13.15
CA SER A 31 -18.06 -7.50 -13.36
C SER A 31 -18.41 -8.22 -12.07
N SER A 32 -19.71 -8.45 -11.86
CA SER A 32 -20.25 -9.27 -10.78
C SER A 32 -19.77 -10.73 -10.85
N SER A 33 -19.36 -11.22 -12.03
CA SER A 33 -18.78 -12.56 -12.19
C SER A 33 -17.44 -12.73 -11.44
N ASN A 34 -16.76 -11.62 -11.14
CA ASN A 34 -15.47 -11.62 -10.44
C ASN A 34 -15.65 -11.32 -8.93
N VAL A 35 -16.89 -11.31 -8.45
CA VAL A 35 -17.26 -11.07 -7.06
C VAL A 35 -17.68 -12.40 -6.44
N GLY A 36 -17.13 -12.72 -5.27
CA GLY A 36 -17.46 -13.94 -4.54
C GLY A 36 -16.33 -14.35 -3.60
N ASN A 37 -16.64 -15.11 -2.54
CA ASN A 37 -15.63 -15.62 -1.60
C ASN A 37 -14.71 -16.68 -2.23
N ASP A 38 -15.22 -17.35 -3.26
CA ASP A 38 -14.56 -18.30 -4.14
C ASP A 38 -13.66 -17.63 -5.18
N LYS A 39 -13.81 -16.30 -5.40
CA LYS A 39 -13.03 -15.56 -6.39
C LYS A 39 -11.72 -15.03 -5.82
N ASP A 40 -10.71 -15.01 -6.68
CA ASP A 40 -9.35 -14.62 -6.31
C ASP A 40 -9.02 -13.14 -6.60
N SER A 41 -9.86 -12.47 -7.41
CA SER A 41 -9.58 -11.10 -7.87
C SER A 41 -9.35 -10.10 -6.72
N ARG A 42 -10.23 -10.11 -5.70
CA ARG A 42 -10.06 -9.24 -4.53
C ARG A 42 -8.86 -9.64 -3.68
N LYS A 43 -8.61 -10.94 -3.50
CA LYS A 43 -7.52 -11.46 -2.66
C LYS A 43 -6.17 -11.04 -3.22
N ARG A 44 -5.97 -11.19 -4.53
CA ARG A 44 -4.75 -10.75 -5.22
C ARG A 44 -4.55 -9.24 -5.17
N GLN A 45 -5.60 -8.45 -5.44
CA GLN A 45 -5.53 -6.99 -5.34
C GLN A 45 -5.12 -6.55 -3.93
N LYS A 46 -5.77 -7.11 -2.89
CA LYS A 46 -5.44 -6.85 -1.50
C LYS A 46 -4.01 -7.23 -1.16
N HIS A 47 -3.57 -8.42 -1.57
CA HIS A 47 -2.20 -8.87 -1.33
C HIS A 47 -1.15 -7.95 -1.95
N SER A 48 -1.40 -7.43 -3.16
CA SER A 48 -0.50 -6.46 -3.80
C SER A 48 -0.44 -5.14 -3.04
N VAL A 49 -1.58 -4.59 -2.60
CA VAL A 49 -1.64 -3.35 -1.82
C VAL A 49 -0.96 -3.52 -0.46
N GLU A 50 -1.23 -4.62 0.24
CA GLU A 50 -0.58 -4.90 1.52
C GLU A 50 0.93 -5.07 1.38
N THR A 51 1.39 -5.79 0.37
CA THR A 51 2.83 -6.02 0.15
C THR A 51 3.55 -4.71 -0.13
N TYR A 52 2.96 -3.86 -0.97
CA TYR A 52 3.52 -2.54 -1.29
C TYR A 52 3.53 -1.61 -0.07
N THR A 53 2.42 -1.51 0.65
CA THR A 53 2.32 -0.63 1.83
C THR A 53 3.28 -1.06 2.93
N LYS A 54 3.36 -2.36 3.23
CA LYS A 54 4.30 -2.92 4.21
C LYS A 54 5.75 -2.68 3.83
N SER A 55 6.13 -2.91 2.57
CA SER A 55 7.53 -2.72 2.13
C SER A 55 7.97 -1.25 2.10
N ASN A 56 7.02 -0.32 1.96
CA ASN A 56 7.28 1.12 1.97
C ASN A 56 7.01 1.79 3.33
N GLY A 57 6.70 1.01 4.36
CA GLY A 57 6.43 1.52 5.71
C GLY A 57 5.17 2.36 5.82
N MET A 58 4.20 2.25 4.90
CA MET A 58 2.96 3.03 4.94
C MET A 58 1.91 2.40 5.88
N ASN A 59 1.03 3.23 6.44
CA ASN A 59 -0.06 2.77 7.30
C ASN A 59 -1.39 2.67 6.53
N LEU A 60 -1.84 1.46 6.21
CA LEU A 60 -3.13 1.23 5.57
C LEU A 60 -4.28 1.40 6.57
N VAL A 61 -4.93 2.57 6.57
CA VAL A 61 -5.93 2.95 7.58
C VAL A 61 -7.36 2.52 7.24
N ALA A 62 -7.66 2.30 5.97
CA ALA A 62 -8.99 1.86 5.53
C ALA A 62 -8.93 1.13 4.19
N GLU A 63 -9.95 0.30 3.93
CA GLU A 63 -10.11 -0.45 2.69
C GLU A 63 -11.53 -0.29 2.14
N PHE A 64 -11.64 0.02 0.86
CA PHE A 64 -12.89 0.22 0.12
C PHE A 64 -12.94 -0.75 -1.05
N TYR A 65 -14.12 -1.32 -1.32
CA TYR A 65 -14.27 -2.30 -2.40
C TYR A 65 -15.58 -2.14 -3.17
N ASP A 66 -15.44 -1.71 -4.42
CA ASP A 66 -16.54 -1.56 -5.37
C ASP A 66 -16.72 -2.84 -6.21
N LYS A 67 -17.75 -3.61 -5.84
CA LYS A 67 -18.12 -4.88 -6.47
C LYS A 67 -18.98 -4.63 -7.71
N GLY A 68 -18.53 -5.09 -8.88
CA GLY A 68 -19.33 -5.04 -10.11
C GLY A 68 -19.54 -3.63 -10.68
N VAL A 69 -18.62 -2.70 -10.42
CA VAL A 69 -18.69 -1.32 -10.91
C VAL A 69 -17.83 -1.18 -12.17
N SER A 70 -18.49 -0.98 -13.30
CA SER A 70 -17.85 -0.72 -14.60
C SER A 70 -16.81 0.42 -14.52
N GLY A 71 -15.68 0.23 -15.20
CA GLY A 71 -14.59 1.21 -15.35
C GLY A 71 -15.02 2.60 -15.78
N THR A 72 -16.15 2.68 -16.48
CA THR A 72 -16.70 3.90 -17.08
C THR A 72 -17.56 4.75 -16.14
N LYS A 73 -17.88 4.25 -14.94
CA LYS A 73 -18.56 5.06 -13.92
C LYS A 73 -17.55 5.94 -13.21
N GLU A 74 -17.76 7.25 -13.28
CA GLU A 74 -17.09 8.25 -12.46
C GLU A 74 -17.61 8.13 -11.02
N ILE A 75 -16.69 8.04 -10.06
CA ILE A 75 -16.99 7.71 -8.64
C ILE A 75 -16.61 8.89 -7.73
N LEU A 76 -16.20 10.01 -8.33
CA LEU A 76 -15.79 11.25 -7.67
C LEU A 76 -16.68 12.37 -8.20
N ASN A 77 -17.87 12.54 -7.60
CA ASN A 77 -18.71 13.72 -7.84
C ASN A 77 -19.28 14.20 -6.50
#